data_AF-A0AA37W1I7-F1
#
_entry.id   AF-A0AA37W1I7-F1
#
_cell.length_a   1.000
_cell.length_b   1.000
_cell.length_c   1.000
_cell.angle_alpha   90.00
_cell.angle_beta   90.00
_cell.angle_gamma   90.00
#
_symmetry.space_group_name_H-M   'P 1'
#
loop_
_entity.id
_entity.type
_entity.pdbx_description
1 polymer ?
#
loop_
_entity_poly.entity_id
_entity_poly.type
_entity_poly.pdbx_seq_one_letter_code
_entity_poly.pdbx_strand_id
1 'polypeptide(L)'
;MNNVLTGTMQPSAVKGLIRALRIHVQKNGEDKVSRSVLNQLTFVRRWLETGANPKEPRLHKLNFGPLIRRNAKLNASELAKPLRGLYCTLVAIRGLGRRVL
;
A
#
# COMPACT_ATOMS: atom_id res chain seq x y z
N MET A 1 -0.47 -1.54 -26.05
CA MET A 1 0.29 -1.09 -24.86
C MET A 1 -0.16 -1.91 -23.65
N ASN A 2 0.48 -3.07 -23.42
CA ASN A 2 0.22 -3.87 -22.22
C ASN A 2 1.33 -3.55 -21.21
N ASN A 3 1.06 -2.68 -20.24
CA ASN A 3 2.01 -2.37 -19.19
C ASN A 3 2.23 -3.62 -18.33
N VAL A 4 3.39 -4.26 -18.49
CA VAL A 4 3.84 -5.44 -17.71
C VAL A 4 3.78 -5.23 -16.18
N LEU A 5 3.63 -3.99 -15.70
CA LEU A 5 3.44 -3.64 -14.30
C LEU A 5 1.99 -3.78 -13.77
N THR A 6 0.97 -3.87 -14.63
CA THR A 6 -0.43 -4.03 -14.18
C THR A 6 -0.79 -5.47 -13.78
N GLY A 7 0.04 -6.45 -14.14
CA GLY A 7 -0.20 -7.86 -13.84
C GLY A 7 0.02 -8.24 -12.36
N THR A 8 0.87 -7.51 -11.63
CA THR A 8 1.30 -7.91 -10.28
C THR A 8 0.54 -7.25 -9.13
N MET A 9 -0.15 -6.12 -9.37
CA MET A 9 -0.93 -5.43 -8.35
C MET A 9 -2.21 -4.82 -8.94
N GLN A 10 -3.34 -5.48 -8.73
CA GLN A 10 -4.63 -4.98 -9.19
C GLN A 10 -5.20 -3.92 -8.24
N PRO A 11 -5.80 -2.82 -8.75
CA PRO A 11 -6.50 -1.83 -7.92
C PRO A 11 -7.60 -2.45 -7.03
N SER A 12 -8.25 -3.51 -7.51
CA SER A 12 -9.26 -4.30 -6.79
C SER A 12 -8.70 -4.93 -5.52
N ALA A 13 -7.48 -5.48 -5.56
CA ALA A 13 -6.81 -6.05 -4.39
C ALA A 13 -6.53 -4.97 -3.33
N VAL A 14 -6.06 -3.80 -3.75
CA VAL A 14 -5.83 -2.65 -2.84
C VAL A 14 -7.16 -2.15 -2.26
N LYS A 15 -8.24 -2.12 -3.06
CA LYS A 15 -9.60 -1.78 -2.59
C LYS A 15 -10.08 -2.77 -1.52
N GLY A 16 -9.80 -4.06 -1.67
CA GLY A 16 -10.07 -5.09 -0.65
C GLY A 16 -9.35 -4.82 0.66
N LEU A 17 -8.05 -4.46 0.59
CA LEU A 17 -7.26 -4.12 1.77
C LEU A 17 -7.74 -2.84 2.47
N ILE A 18 -8.13 -1.81 1.72
CA ILE A 18 -8.73 -0.59 2.29
C ILE A 18 -10.02 -0.95 3.05
N ARG A 19 -10.88 -1.80 2.46
CA ARG A 19 -12.12 -2.23 3.12
C ARG A 19 -11.84 -3.01 4.40
N ALA A 20 -10.92 -3.96 4.35
CA ALA A 20 -10.55 -4.76 5.52
C ALA A 20 -9.93 -3.90 6.64
N LEU A 21 -9.08 -2.93 6.27
CA LEU A 21 -8.51 -1.99 7.24
C LEU A 21 -9.57 -1.06 7.84
N ARG A 22 -10.56 -0.59 7.06
CA ARG A 22 -11.69 0.18 7.61
C ARG A 22 -12.50 -0.64 8.62
N ILE A 23 -12.78 -1.90 8.31
CA ILE A 23 -13.48 -2.81 9.25
C ILE A 23 -12.64 -3.01 10.52
N HIS A 24 -11.33 -3.21 10.37
CA HIS A 24 -10.42 -3.35 11.52
C HIS A 24 -10.41 -2.09 12.40
N VAL A 25 -10.35 -0.90 11.79
CA VAL A 25 -10.42 0.40 12.47
C VAL A 25 -11.74 0.57 13.22
N GLN A 26 -12.87 0.19 12.60
CA GLN A 26 -14.17 0.23 13.27
C GLN A 26 -14.23 -0.71 14.47
N LYS A 27 -13.61 -1.89 14.39
CA LYS A 27 -13.61 -2.89 15.47
C LYS A 27 -12.65 -2.58 16.62
N ASN A 28 -11.47 -2.02 16.32
CA ASN A 28 -10.38 -1.86 17.30
C ASN A 28 -10.17 -0.41 17.76
N GLY A 29 -11.00 0.51 17.27
CA GLY A 29 -10.85 1.95 17.46
C GLY A 29 -9.87 2.56 16.46
N GLU A 30 -10.11 3.82 16.12
CA GLU A 30 -9.28 4.54 15.17
C GLU A 30 -7.99 5.06 15.82
N ASP A 31 -6.85 4.60 15.31
CA ASP A 31 -5.54 5.09 15.72
C ASP A 31 -4.84 5.85 14.58
N LYS A 32 -3.91 6.74 14.95
CA LYS A 32 -3.17 7.60 14.00
C LYS A 32 -2.43 6.79 12.93
N VAL A 33 -1.95 5.60 13.25
CA VAL A 33 -1.24 4.73 12.30
C VAL A 33 -2.24 4.14 11.31
N SER A 34 -3.35 3.56 11.79
CA SER A 34 -4.38 3.01 10.89
C SER A 34 -4.94 4.05 9.92
N ARG A 35 -5.17 5.29 10.39
CA ARG A 35 -5.57 6.42 9.52
C ARG A 35 -4.49 6.75 8.48
N SER A 36 -3.22 6.78 8.88
CA SER A 36 -2.10 7.02 7.97
C SER A 36 -1.96 5.91 6.91
N VAL A 37 -2.09 4.64 7.32
CA VAL A 37 -2.05 3.48 6.42
C VAL A 37 -3.24 3.56 5.44
N LEU A 38 -4.45 3.88 5.89
CA LEU A 38 -5.61 4.08 5.01
C LEU A 38 -5.38 5.15 3.94
N ASN A 39 -4.80 6.30 4.32
CA ASN A 39 -4.49 7.39 3.38
C ASN A 39 -3.47 6.95 2.33
N GLN A 40 -2.44 6.21 2.76
CA GLN A 40 -1.41 5.69 1.87
C GLN A 40 -1.94 4.60 0.92
N LEU A 41 -2.79 3.70 1.40
CA LEU A 41 -3.45 2.71 0.55
C LEU A 41 -4.39 3.38 -0.47
N THR A 42 -5.10 4.43 -0.06
CA THR A 42 -5.97 5.20 -0.97
C THR A 42 -5.15 5.87 -2.07
N PHE A 43 -3.99 6.42 -1.72
CA PHE A 43 -3.03 6.93 -2.71
C PHE A 43 -2.57 5.81 -3.66
N VAL A 44 -2.12 4.66 -3.14
CA VAL A 44 -1.67 3.52 -3.97
C VAL A 44 -2.77 3.06 -4.92
N ARG A 45 -4.02 2.97 -4.45
CA ARG A 45 -5.16 2.59 -5.29
C ARG A 45 -5.32 3.57 -6.45
N ARG A 46 -5.31 4.88 -6.16
CA ARG A 46 -5.45 5.93 -7.18
C ARG A 46 -4.28 5.90 -8.16
N TRP A 47 -3.06 5.72 -7.67
CA TRP A 47 -1.86 5.58 -8.49
C TRP A 47 -1.99 4.40 -9.47
N LEU A 48 -2.44 3.22 -9.00
CA LEU A 48 -2.70 2.07 -9.86
C LEU A 48 -3.84 2.34 -10.86
N GLU A 49 -4.90 3.03 -10.45
CA GLU A 49 -6.02 3.45 -11.32
C GLU A 49 -5.54 4.39 -12.45
N THR A 50 -4.52 5.21 -12.22
CA THR A 50 -3.90 6.06 -13.25
C THR A 50 -2.91 5.32 -14.16
N GLY A 51 -2.91 3.98 -14.14
CA GLY A 51 -1.99 3.17 -14.94
C GLY A 51 -0.56 3.15 -14.39
N ALA A 52 -0.41 3.30 -13.07
CA ALA A 52 0.88 3.28 -12.39
C ALA A 52 1.86 4.35 -12.92
N ASN A 53 1.36 5.57 -13.12
CA ASN A 53 2.13 6.65 -13.72
C ASN A 53 3.43 6.94 -12.91
N PRO A 54 4.62 6.75 -13.50
CA PRO A 54 5.88 6.95 -12.80
C PRO A 54 6.15 8.42 -12.44
N LYS A 55 5.41 9.36 -13.05
CA LYS A 55 5.49 10.80 -12.73
C LYS A 55 4.80 11.18 -11.43
N GLU A 56 4.02 10.30 -10.78
CA GLU A 56 3.46 10.61 -9.46
C GLU A 56 4.57 10.54 -8.38
N PRO A 57 5.05 11.69 -7.87
CA PRO A 57 6.29 11.77 -7.09
C PRO A 57 6.08 11.36 -5.63
N ARG A 58 5.04 10.59 -5.29
CA ARG A 58 4.68 10.30 -3.89
C ARG A 58 4.82 8.83 -3.50
N LEU A 59 5.04 7.93 -4.45
CA LEU A 59 5.36 6.52 -4.19
C LEU A 59 6.57 6.34 -3.25
N HIS A 60 7.61 7.16 -3.41
CA HIS A 60 8.79 7.10 -2.56
C HIS A 60 8.55 7.60 -1.13
N LYS A 61 7.42 8.28 -0.88
CA LYS A 61 7.01 8.80 0.43
C LYS A 61 6.14 7.80 1.20
N LEU A 62 5.79 6.66 0.60
CA LEU A 62 5.07 5.60 1.28
C LEU A 62 5.94 4.99 2.38
N ASN A 63 5.42 4.96 3.59
CA ASN A 63 6.08 4.44 4.79
C ASN A 63 5.14 3.54 5.63
N PHE A 64 4.02 3.10 5.05
CA PHE A 64 3.07 2.24 5.75
C PHE A 64 3.68 0.89 6.19
N GLY A 65 4.67 0.33 5.48
CA GLY A 65 5.39 -0.87 5.90
C GLY A 65 6.06 -0.72 7.29
N PRO A 66 6.99 0.25 7.46
CA PRO A 66 7.55 0.59 8.76
C PRO A 66 6.51 0.98 9.82
N LEU A 67 5.44 1.71 9.43
CA LEU A 67 4.37 2.10 10.35
C LEU A 67 3.62 0.88 10.92
N ILE A 68 3.30 -0.11 10.08
CA ILE A 68 2.64 -1.35 10.51
C ILE A 68 3.55 -2.14 11.45
N ARG A 69 4.86 -2.19 11.19
CA ARG A 69 5.82 -2.85 12.09
C ARG A 69 5.87 -2.22 13.47
N ARG A 70 5.74 -0.89 13.56
CA ARG A 70 5.79 -0.13 14.82
C ARG A 70 4.46 -0.15 15.58
N ASN A 71 3.34 -0.46 14.94
CA ASN A 71 2.04 -0.53 15.60
C ASN A 71 1.70 -1.97 16.00
N ALA A 72 1.70 -2.27 17.29
CA ALA A 72 1.44 -3.62 17.80
C ALA A 72 0.06 -4.18 17.39
N LYS A 73 -1.00 -3.36 17.40
CA LYS A 73 -2.36 -3.78 17.02
C LYS A 73 -2.44 -4.17 15.55
N LEU A 74 -1.88 -3.34 14.68
CA LEU A 74 -1.85 -3.55 13.24
C LEU A 74 -0.89 -4.68 12.86
N ASN A 75 0.24 -4.82 13.57
CA ASN A 75 1.22 -5.89 13.37
C ASN A 75 0.68 -7.27 13.76
N ALA A 76 -0.09 -7.36 14.85
CA ALA A 76 -0.73 -8.60 15.27
C ALA A 76 -1.98 -8.95 14.42
N SER A 77 -2.50 -7.99 13.65
CA SER A 77 -3.64 -8.23 12.77
C SER A 77 -3.28 -9.11 11.58
N GLU A 78 -4.25 -9.86 11.09
CA GLU A 78 -4.13 -10.64 9.84
C GLU A 78 -3.83 -9.75 8.62
N LEU A 79 -4.06 -8.43 8.73
CA LEU A 79 -3.76 -7.45 7.68
C LEU A 79 -2.26 -7.14 7.58
N ALA A 80 -1.46 -7.42 8.61
CA ALA A 80 -0.04 -7.10 8.62
C ALA A 80 0.71 -7.75 7.44
N LYS A 81 0.47 -9.04 7.20
CA LYS A 81 1.12 -9.82 6.14
C LYS A 81 0.79 -9.29 4.74
N PRO A 82 -0.49 -9.13 4.33
CA PRO A 82 -0.81 -8.62 3.00
C PRO A 82 -0.40 -7.15 2.81
N LEU A 83 -0.49 -6.30 3.86
CA LEU A 83 -0.03 -4.92 3.77
C LEU A 83 1.49 -4.82 3.61
N ARG A 84 2.26 -5.70 4.27
CA ARG A 84 3.71 -5.79 4.06
C ARG A 84 4.04 -6.31 2.67
N GLY A 85 3.35 -7.34 2.20
CA GLY A 85 3.51 -7.85 0.83
C GLY A 85 3.29 -6.76 -0.20
N LEU A 86 2.21 -5.99 -0.05
CA LEU A 86 1.92 -4.81 -0.85
C LEU A 86 3.04 -3.77 -0.83
N TYR A 87 3.56 -3.43 0.36
CA TYR A 87 4.67 -2.50 0.50
C TYR A 87 5.94 -3.00 -0.20
N CYS A 88 6.29 -4.27 -0.02
CA CYS A 88 7.44 -4.89 -0.66
C CYS A 88 7.34 -4.83 -2.19
N THR A 89 6.17 -5.11 -2.76
CA THR A 89 5.95 -5.01 -4.21
C THR A 89 6.11 -3.58 -4.72
N LEU A 90 5.58 -2.59 -4.00
CA LEU A 90 5.75 -1.18 -4.37
C LEU A 90 7.21 -0.71 -4.28
N VAL A 91 7.95 -1.19 -3.27
CA VAL A 91 9.39 -0.91 -3.15
C VAL A 91 10.17 -1.61 -4.25
N ALA A 92 9.80 -2.82 -4.67
CA ALA A 92 10.42 -3.51 -5.80
C ALA A 92 10.20 -2.73 -7.10
N ILE A 93 9.00 -2.20 -7.34
CA ILE A 93 8.72 -1.32 -8.49
C ILE A 93 9.57 -0.04 -8.41
N ARG A 94 9.70 0.57 -7.22
CA ARG A 94 10.59 1.72 -6.98
C ARG A 94 12.07 1.37 -7.21
N GLY A 95 12.50 0.18 -6.81
CA GLY A 95 13.88 -0.31 -6.95
C GLY A 95 14.24 -0.66 -8.40
N LEU A 96 13.27 -1.15 -9.17
CA LEU A 96 13.40 -1.39 -10.61
C LEU A 96 13.62 -0.07 -11.38
N GLY A 97 12.98 1.03 -10.96
CA GLY A 97 13.25 2.38 -11.49
C GLY A 97 14.60 3.00 -11.07
N ARG A 98 15.40 2.32 -10.24
CA ARG A 98 16.71 2.78 -9.73
C ARG A 98 17.90 1.97 -10.28
N ARG A 99 17.65 0.93 -11.09
CA ARG A 99 18.66 0.08 -11.76
C ARG A 99 18.78 0.33 -13.27
N VAL A 100 18.18 1.41 -13.78
CA VAL A 100 18.35 1.89 -15.15
C VAL A 100 18.78 3.36 -15.09
N LEU A 101 20.01 3.58 -14.63
CA LEU A 101 20.88 4.72 -14.95
C LEU A 101 22.31 4.22 -14.80
#